data_AF-I2PZ86-F1
#
_entry.id   AF-I2PZ86-F1
#
_cell.length_a   1.000
_cell.length_b   1.000
_cell.length_c   1.000
_cell.angle_alpha   90.00
_cell.angle_beta   90.00
_cell.angle_gamma   90.00
#
_symmetry.space_group_name_H-M   'P 1'
#
loop_
_entity.id
_entity.type
_entity.pdbx_description
1 polymer ?
#
loop_
_entity_poly.entity_id
_entity_poly.type
_entity_poly.pdbx_seq_one_letter_code
_entity_poly.pdbx_strand_id
1 'polypeptide(L)'
;MLKKAVSLLLFFSLFLMALTSLVVFIEPSARVASWANWSFLGLSRRHWEGAHLGMGLLFLLAGLAHVALNWDGLLGALRDDDGVVVVFTKPFYLALGLALLVFVGSLAGAPPISQLVSLSGYIKERAVETYGEPPYTMAENSTLEDLARRMGMDGDKALALLRLKNIKAENASLTLAQIARQNGVAPGGVFEALKMVMEPSAGTQNGLPKDPPPGLGRRRLSDICEEYGLDQAATMARLQAAGLKAQPSWTLADVAKSNNVLPIAVYEALRAEKPQTSVTVEVAPAPAESSPQPPAPTVPQQPAAPTHAAPQPAPAAPAPPVAAQPAVPPVQPAQPAPYPSAVPAPQPGYGLPQAPPAQPAAPAQPGYTQAQPGYTQAQPGYTQAQPGYTQAQPGYTQAQPGYTQAPAAVAPAPHAPIAPPPGLEKMMLQTFCREYDIPLSVAVQRLARHRVTAFGDMTFEELALENNRTPVDIMHMATSQ
;
A
#
# COMPACT_ATOMS: atom_id res chain seq x y z
N MET A 1 -21.89 -23.68 -30.44
CA MET A 1 -20.67 -23.95 -29.64
C MET A 1 -20.20 -22.72 -28.87
N LEU A 2 -20.07 -21.55 -29.49
CA LEU A 2 -19.55 -20.31 -28.87
C LEU A 2 -20.08 -20.00 -27.45
N LYS A 3 -21.40 -19.99 -27.21
CA LYS A 3 -21.97 -19.72 -25.87
C LYS A 3 -21.38 -20.64 -24.78
N LYS A 4 -21.21 -21.95 -25.06
CA LYS A 4 -20.63 -22.92 -24.12
C LYS A 4 -19.14 -22.63 -23.85
N ALA A 5 -18.37 -22.27 -24.89
CA ALA A 5 -16.97 -21.91 -24.75
C ALA A 5 -16.78 -20.65 -23.89
N VAL A 6 -17.60 -19.61 -24.10
CA VAL A 6 -17.56 -18.38 -23.30
C VAL A 6 -17.95 -18.63 -21.85
N SER A 7 -18.96 -19.46 -21.57
CA SER A 7 -19.29 -19.84 -20.18
C SER A 7 -18.17 -20.63 -19.49
N LEU A 8 -17.50 -21.54 -20.18
CA LEU A 8 -16.34 -22.25 -19.64
C LEU A 8 -15.15 -21.29 -19.41
N LEU A 9 -14.89 -20.37 -20.34
CA LEU A 9 -13.86 -19.34 -20.21
C LEU A 9 -14.12 -18.43 -18.99
N LEU A 10 -15.38 -18.03 -18.76
CA LEU A 10 -15.79 -17.27 -17.59
C LEU A 10 -15.58 -18.06 -16.28
N PHE A 11 -15.89 -19.37 -16.28
CA PHE A 11 -15.63 -20.24 -15.12
C PHE A 11 -14.14 -20.40 -14.81
N PHE A 12 -13.30 -20.69 -15.81
CA PHE A 12 -11.85 -20.84 -15.59
C PHE A 12 -11.18 -19.50 -15.23
N SER A 13 -11.61 -18.40 -15.83
CA SER A 13 -11.10 -17.07 -15.46
C SER A 13 -11.54 -16.65 -14.05
N LEU A 14 -12.75 -17.00 -13.59
CA LEU A 14 -13.16 -16.82 -12.20
C LEU A 14 -12.25 -17.58 -11.22
N PHE A 15 -11.96 -18.85 -11.50
CA PHE A 15 -11.07 -19.67 -10.66
C PHE A 15 -9.65 -19.08 -10.57
N LEU A 16 -9.06 -18.72 -11.71
CA LEU A 16 -7.73 -18.09 -11.75
C LEU A 16 -7.73 -16.68 -11.15
N MET A 17 -8.84 -15.94 -11.25
CA MET A 17 -9.01 -14.67 -10.54
C MET A 17 -9.04 -14.86 -9.03
N ALA A 18 -9.76 -15.86 -8.51
CA ALA A 18 -9.78 -16.15 -7.08
C ALA A 18 -8.37 -16.54 -6.57
N LEU A 19 -7.66 -17.40 -7.32
CA LEU A 19 -6.29 -17.80 -6.98
C LEU A 19 -5.30 -16.63 -6.99
N THR A 20 -5.31 -15.81 -8.03
CA THR A 20 -4.42 -14.63 -8.11
C THR A 20 -4.79 -13.55 -7.08
N SER A 21 -6.08 -13.35 -6.79
CA SER A 21 -6.55 -12.44 -5.72
C SER A 21 -6.01 -12.87 -4.35
N LEU A 22 -5.97 -14.17 -4.06
CA LEU A 22 -5.41 -14.68 -2.80
C LEU A 22 -3.91 -14.37 -2.69
N VAL A 23 -3.14 -14.49 -3.78
CA VAL A 23 -1.72 -14.14 -3.78
C VAL A 23 -1.51 -12.63 -3.59
N VAL A 24 -2.27 -11.79 -4.31
CA VAL A 24 -2.22 -10.32 -4.17
C VAL A 24 -2.77 -9.83 -2.80
N PHE A 25 -3.56 -10.66 -2.10
CA PHE A 25 -3.99 -10.37 -0.74
C PHE A 25 -2.86 -10.57 0.30
N ILE A 26 -2.04 -11.61 0.13
CA ILE A 26 -0.95 -11.97 1.05
C ILE A 26 0.40 -11.35 0.71
N GLU A 27 0.60 -10.83 -0.51
CA GLU A 27 1.90 -10.30 -0.92
C GLU A 27 2.37 -9.13 -0.03
N PRO A 28 3.68 -9.04 0.25
CA PRO A 28 4.24 -7.89 0.95
C PRO A 28 4.09 -6.61 0.13
N SER A 29 4.17 -5.46 0.81
CA SER A 29 4.21 -4.16 0.14
C SER A 29 5.34 -4.08 -0.89
N ALA A 30 5.15 -3.35 -1.98
CA ALA A 30 6.07 -3.29 -3.13
C ALA A 30 7.55 -3.07 -2.72
N ARG A 31 7.77 -2.17 -1.74
CA ARG A 31 9.07 -1.85 -1.12
C ARG A 31 9.72 -3.03 -0.40
N VAL A 32 8.97 -3.81 0.37
CA VAL A 32 9.49 -4.99 1.07
C VAL A 32 9.71 -6.12 0.06
N ALA A 33 8.82 -6.25 -0.92
CA ALA A 33 8.95 -7.26 -1.96
C ALA A 33 10.20 -7.08 -2.83
N SER A 34 10.55 -5.85 -3.23
CA SER A 34 11.79 -5.57 -3.96
C SER A 34 13.02 -5.71 -3.07
N TRP A 35 12.95 -5.24 -1.81
CA TRP A 35 14.03 -5.33 -0.84
C TRP A 35 14.42 -6.77 -0.47
N ALA A 36 13.42 -7.63 -0.30
CA ALA A 36 13.56 -9.04 0.05
C ALA A 36 13.80 -9.95 -1.16
N ASN A 37 13.70 -9.43 -2.39
CA ASN A 37 13.58 -10.23 -3.62
C ASN A 37 12.46 -11.30 -3.51
N TRP A 38 11.31 -10.90 -2.98
CA TRP A 38 10.21 -11.82 -2.63
C TRP A 38 9.66 -12.57 -3.85
N SER A 39 9.42 -13.86 -3.67
CA SER A 39 8.76 -14.73 -4.63
C SER A 39 7.84 -15.74 -3.95
N PHE A 40 6.82 -16.16 -4.68
CA PHE A 40 5.88 -17.19 -4.27
C PHE A 40 5.66 -18.16 -5.43
N LEU A 41 5.82 -19.46 -5.18
CA LEU A 41 5.82 -20.52 -6.20
C LEU A 41 6.75 -20.24 -7.39
N GLY A 42 7.93 -19.65 -7.12
CA GLY A 42 8.93 -19.31 -8.15
C GLY A 42 8.63 -18.05 -8.97
N LEU A 43 7.48 -17.40 -8.76
CA LEU A 43 7.10 -16.15 -9.42
C LEU A 43 7.29 -14.97 -8.46
N SER A 44 7.89 -13.87 -8.95
CA SER A 44 8.01 -12.64 -8.17
C SER A 44 6.70 -11.86 -8.12
N ARG A 45 6.58 -10.92 -7.16
CA ARG A 45 5.41 -10.05 -6.99
C ARG A 45 4.89 -9.45 -8.31
N ARG A 46 5.78 -8.90 -9.15
CA ARG A 46 5.40 -8.31 -10.46
C ARG A 46 4.76 -9.30 -11.44
N HIS A 47 5.14 -10.58 -11.37
CA HIS A 47 4.52 -11.62 -12.21
C HIS A 47 3.13 -11.98 -11.70
N TRP A 48 2.92 -12.02 -10.37
CA TRP A 48 1.61 -12.21 -9.77
C TRP A 48 0.66 -11.03 -10.01
N GLU A 49 1.14 -9.80 -9.85
CA GLU A 49 0.42 -8.56 -10.23
C GLU A 49 0.00 -8.60 -11.71
N GLY A 50 0.94 -8.93 -12.61
CA GLY A 50 0.67 -9.05 -14.05
C GLY A 50 -0.32 -10.15 -14.40
N ALA A 51 -0.21 -11.33 -13.76
CA ALA A 51 -1.15 -12.43 -13.94
C ALA A 51 -2.56 -12.05 -13.45
N HIS A 52 -2.67 -11.39 -12.30
CA HIS A 52 -3.94 -10.92 -11.76
C HIS A 52 -4.61 -9.89 -12.69
N LEU A 53 -3.87 -8.89 -13.17
CA LEU A 53 -4.39 -7.89 -14.10
C LEU A 53 -4.81 -8.49 -15.44
N GLY A 54 -4.00 -9.39 -16.01
CA GLY A 54 -4.30 -10.08 -17.26
C GLY A 54 -5.54 -10.98 -17.15
N MET A 55 -5.65 -11.75 -16.05
CA MET A 55 -6.83 -12.56 -15.77
C MET A 55 -8.08 -11.73 -15.47
N GLY A 56 -7.93 -10.56 -14.85
CA GLY A 56 -9.02 -9.64 -14.57
C GLY A 56 -9.61 -9.04 -15.84
N LEU A 57 -8.74 -8.62 -16.78
CA LEU A 57 -9.16 -8.18 -18.11
C LEU A 57 -9.87 -9.32 -18.87
N LEU A 58 -9.34 -10.55 -18.84
CA LEU A 58 -9.97 -11.71 -19.47
C LEU A 58 -11.35 -12.01 -18.85
N PHE A 59 -11.47 -11.97 -17.53
CA PHE A 59 -12.73 -12.19 -16.82
C PHE A 59 -13.78 -11.12 -17.17
N LEU A 60 -13.39 -9.84 -17.24
CA LEU A 60 -14.28 -8.75 -17.66
C LEU A 60 -14.76 -8.92 -19.10
N LEU A 61 -13.84 -9.20 -20.04
CA LEU A 61 -14.19 -9.41 -21.45
C LEU A 61 -15.05 -10.66 -21.65
N ALA A 62 -14.74 -11.77 -20.96
CA ALA A 62 -15.55 -12.98 -20.96
C ALA A 62 -16.93 -12.74 -20.34
N GLY A 63 -17.03 -11.91 -19.29
CA GLY A 63 -18.29 -11.53 -18.65
C GLY A 63 -19.18 -10.71 -19.58
N LEU A 64 -18.62 -9.68 -20.24
CA LEU A 64 -19.33 -8.88 -21.25
C LEU A 64 -19.79 -9.74 -22.43
N ALA A 65 -18.92 -10.61 -22.95
CA ALA A 65 -19.28 -11.56 -24.01
C ALA A 65 -20.37 -12.56 -23.54
N HIS A 66 -20.32 -13.01 -22.29
CA HIS A 66 -21.32 -13.90 -21.71
C HIS A 66 -22.68 -13.20 -21.60
N VAL A 67 -22.73 -11.95 -21.13
CA VAL A 67 -23.96 -11.14 -21.07
C VAL A 67 -24.53 -10.91 -22.47
N ALA A 68 -23.71 -10.48 -23.43
CA ALA A 68 -24.15 -10.24 -24.80
C ALA A 68 -24.68 -11.51 -25.49
N LEU A 69 -24.02 -12.65 -25.30
CA LEU A 69 -24.44 -13.93 -25.88
C LEU A 69 -25.64 -14.56 -25.18
N ASN A 70 -25.95 -14.18 -23.93
CA ASN A 70 -27.07 -14.72 -23.15
C ASN A 70 -28.11 -13.65 -22.80
N TRP A 71 -28.20 -12.61 -23.63
CA TRP A 71 -29.08 -11.44 -23.44
C TRP A 71 -30.54 -11.81 -23.20
N ASP A 72 -31.07 -12.79 -23.94
CA ASP A 72 -32.44 -13.29 -23.78
C ASP A 72 -32.70 -13.89 -22.39
N GLY A 73 -31.69 -14.53 -21.79
CA GLY A 73 -31.75 -15.08 -20.44
C GLY A 73 -31.70 -14.00 -19.36
N LEU A 74 -30.89 -12.95 -19.58
CA LEU A 74 -30.85 -11.78 -18.69
C LEU A 74 -32.18 -11.00 -18.74
N LEU A 75 -32.73 -10.79 -19.93
CA LEU A 75 -34.07 -10.21 -20.11
C LEU A 75 -35.15 -11.09 -19.49
N GLY A 76 -34.99 -12.42 -19.54
CA GLY A 76 -35.87 -13.37 -18.84
C GLY A 76 -35.90 -13.16 -17.33
N ALA A 77 -34.75 -12.86 -16.70
CA ALA A 77 -34.67 -12.53 -15.27
C ALA A 77 -35.28 -11.16 -14.91
N LEU A 78 -35.60 -10.34 -15.91
CA LEU A 78 -36.31 -9.06 -15.78
C LEU A 78 -37.74 -9.13 -16.30
N ARG A 79 -38.27 -10.31 -16.64
CA ARG A 79 -39.68 -10.48 -17.02
C ARG A 79 -40.54 -10.72 -15.79
N ASP A 80 -41.74 -10.15 -15.81
CA ASP A 80 -42.81 -10.48 -14.87
C ASP A 80 -43.51 -11.80 -15.28
N ASP A 81 -44.43 -12.29 -14.46
CA ASP A 81 -45.17 -13.55 -14.71
C ASP A 81 -45.93 -13.54 -16.06
N ASP A 82 -46.33 -12.36 -16.55
CA ASP A 82 -46.96 -12.14 -17.87
C ASP A 82 -45.96 -12.04 -19.04
N GLY A 83 -44.67 -12.22 -18.81
CA GLY A 83 -43.63 -12.20 -19.86
C GLY A 83 -43.25 -10.81 -20.39
N VAL A 84 -43.76 -9.74 -19.80
CA VAL A 84 -43.37 -8.35 -20.09
C VAL A 84 -42.06 -8.03 -19.36
N VAL A 85 -41.10 -7.36 -20.04
CA VAL A 85 -39.84 -6.94 -19.41
C VAL A 85 -40.10 -5.74 -18.49
N VAL A 86 -40.01 -5.96 -17.19
CA VAL A 86 -40.16 -4.95 -16.14
C VAL A 86 -38.81 -4.83 -15.42
N VAL A 87 -38.09 -3.74 -15.65
CA VAL A 87 -36.76 -3.54 -15.04
C VAL A 87 -36.85 -3.39 -13.51
N PHE A 88 -37.95 -2.84 -13.01
CA PHE A 88 -38.14 -2.47 -11.59
C PHE A 88 -38.89 -3.55 -10.78
N THR A 89 -38.47 -4.82 -10.90
CA THR A 89 -39.06 -5.93 -10.13
C THR A 89 -38.52 -6.03 -8.70
N LYS A 90 -39.20 -6.77 -7.83
CA LYS A 90 -38.72 -7.03 -6.45
C LYS A 90 -37.30 -7.65 -6.41
N PRO A 91 -36.95 -8.65 -7.25
CA PRO A 91 -35.59 -9.18 -7.31
C PRO A 91 -34.54 -8.16 -7.76
N PHE A 92 -34.89 -7.26 -8.70
CA PHE A 92 -33.99 -6.18 -9.11
C PHE A 92 -33.65 -5.26 -7.94
N TYR A 93 -34.66 -4.76 -7.21
CA TYR A 93 -34.43 -3.91 -6.03
C TYR A 93 -33.67 -4.64 -4.91
N LEU A 94 -33.90 -5.94 -4.72
CA LEU A 94 -33.17 -6.74 -3.74
C LEU A 94 -31.68 -6.88 -4.13
N ALA A 95 -31.39 -7.21 -5.38
CA ALA A 95 -30.02 -7.36 -5.88
C ALA A 95 -29.26 -6.02 -5.89
N LEU A 96 -29.90 -4.95 -6.35
CA LEU A 96 -29.34 -3.59 -6.34
C LEU A 96 -29.13 -3.09 -4.90
N GLY A 97 -30.11 -3.29 -4.02
CA GLY A 97 -30.02 -2.91 -2.61
C GLY A 97 -28.88 -3.64 -1.88
N LEU A 98 -28.72 -4.94 -2.12
CA LEU A 98 -27.61 -5.73 -1.56
C LEU A 98 -26.25 -5.26 -2.10
N ALA A 99 -26.14 -5.02 -3.41
CA ALA A 99 -24.91 -4.54 -4.04
C ALA A 99 -24.50 -3.16 -3.50
N LEU A 100 -25.46 -2.23 -3.38
CA LEU A 100 -25.23 -0.91 -2.80
C LEU A 100 -24.91 -0.98 -1.30
N LEU A 101 -25.57 -1.86 -0.54
CA LEU A 101 -25.27 -2.06 0.89
C LEU A 101 -23.83 -2.55 1.10
N VAL A 102 -23.38 -3.53 0.31
CA VAL A 102 -21.99 -4.03 0.38
C VAL A 102 -21.01 -2.96 -0.07
N PHE A 103 -21.31 -2.22 -1.15
CA PHE A 103 -20.44 -1.17 -1.67
C PHE A 103 -20.29 0.00 -0.70
N VAL A 104 -21.39 0.56 -0.20
CA VAL A 104 -21.40 1.65 0.79
C VAL A 104 -20.80 1.18 2.11
N GLY A 105 -21.11 -0.05 2.55
CA GLY A 105 -20.47 -0.66 3.72
C GLY A 105 -18.95 -0.79 3.58
N SER A 106 -18.45 -1.18 2.40
CA SER A 106 -17.02 -1.22 2.10
C SER A 106 -16.37 0.17 2.20
N LEU A 107 -17.01 1.20 1.61
CA LEU A 107 -16.52 2.58 1.68
C LEU A 107 -16.55 3.15 3.12
N ALA A 108 -17.53 2.75 3.93
CA ALA A 108 -17.64 3.14 5.33
C ALA A 108 -16.72 2.33 6.27
N GLY A 109 -16.01 1.31 5.78
CA GLY A 109 -15.20 0.41 6.63
C GLY A 109 -16.03 -0.50 7.53
N ALA A 110 -17.28 -0.78 7.17
CA ALA A 110 -18.18 -1.64 7.95
C ALA A 110 -17.70 -3.11 7.97
N PRO A 111 -18.02 -3.88 9.02
CA PRO A 111 -17.79 -5.33 9.03
C PRO A 111 -18.56 -6.05 7.90
N PRO A 112 -18.01 -7.12 7.29
CA PRO A 112 -16.72 -7.77 7.60
C PRO A 112 -15.51 -7.15 6.88
N ILE A 113 -15.70 -6.06 6.12
CA ILE A 113 -14.66 -5.50 5.24
C ILE A 113 -13.49 -4.91 6.05
N SER A 114 -13.77 -4.26 7.19
CA SER A 114 -12.73 -3.79 8.11
C SER A 114 -11.82 -4.91 8.61
N GLN A 115 -12.37 -6.08 8.95
CA GLN A 115 -11.60 -7.24 9.39
C GLN A 115 -10.72 -7.80 8.26
N LEU A 116 -11.21 -7.79 7.03
CA LEU A 116 -10.44 -8.24 5.86
C LEU A 116 -9.26 -7.28 5.56
N VAL A 117 -9.50 -5.97 5.68
CA VAL A 117 -8.46 -4.94 5.55
C VAL A 117 -7.42 -5.05 6.66
N SER A 118 -7.84 -5.22 7.93
CA SER A 118 -6.91 -5.38 9.05
C SER A 118 -6.09 -6.67 8.95
N LEU A 119 -6.66 -7.76 8.43
CA LEU A 119 -5.95 -9.01 8.17
C LEU A 119 -4.85 -8.84 7.09
N SER A 120 -5.16 -8.17 5.97
CA SER A 120 -4.13 -7.87 4.96
C SER A 120 -3.02 -6.97 5.52
N GLY A 121 -3.39 -5.98 6.36
CA GLY A 121 -2.44 -5.13 7.07
C GLY A 121 -1.50 -5.93 7.98
N TYR A 122 -2.06 -6.85 8.80
CA TYR A 122 -1.29 -7.73 9.68
C TYR A 122 -0.30 -8.63 8.92
N ILE A 123 -0.75 -9.27 7.83
CA ILE A 123 0.12 -10.11 6.98
C ILE A 123 1.28 -9.30 6.40
N LYS A 124 1.01 -8.06 5.96
CA LYS A 124 2.02 -7.15 5.42
C LYS A 124 2.99 -6.65 6.50
N GLU A 125 2.56 -6.49 7.74
CA GLU A 125 3.42 -6.17 8.87
C GLU A 125 4.37 -7.32 9.23
N ARG A 126 3.85 -8.54 9.29
CA ARG A 126 4.69 -9.73 9.54
C ARG A 126 5.78 -9.91 8.48
N ALA A 127 5.52 -9.51 7.24
CA ALA A 127 6.55 -9.47 6.20
C ALA A 127 7.58 -8.35 6.41
N VAL A 128 7.20 -7.18 6.95
CA VAL A 128 8.14 -6.13 7.38
C VAL A 128 9.06 -6.66 8.48
N GLU A 129 8.51 -7.30 9.51
CA GLU A 129 9.28 -7.89 10.61
C GLU A 129 10.23 -9.00 10.14
N THR A 130 9.81 -9.82 9.15
CA THR A 130 10.59 -10.96 8.65
C THR A 130 11.71 -10.56 7.69
N TYR A 131 11.48 -9.57 6.83
CA TYR A 131 12.40 -9.21 5.75
C TYR A 131 13.12 -7.85 5.94
N GLY A 132 12.73 -7.10 6.96
CA GLY A 132 13.20 -5.73 7.20
C GLY A 132 12.61 -4.70 6.23
N GLU A 133 12.84 -3.43 6.53
CA GLU A 133 12.47 -2.31 5.66
C GLU A 133 13.71 -1.73 4.96
N PRO A 134 13.61 -1.29 3.70
CA PRO A 134 14.68 -0.53 3.04
C PRO A 134 14.89 0.80 3.77
N PRO A 135 16.15 1.26 3.96
CA PRO A 135 16.51 2.44 4.77
C PRO A 135 15.97 3.76 4.21
N TYR A 136 15.48 3.77 2.97
CA TYR A 136 14.73 4.86 2.34
C TYR A 136 14.01 4.30 1.10
N THR A 137 13.17 5.11 0.45
CA THR A 137 12.40 4.70 -0.73
C THR A 137 13.31 4.29 -1.90
N MET A 138 13.04 3.13 -2.50
CA MET A 138 13.75 2.63 -3.69
C MET A 138 15.26 2.39 -3.48
N ALA A 139 15.69 2.14 -2.22
CA ALA A 139 17.10 1.91 -1.86
C ALA A 139 17.76 0.75 -2.64
N GLU A 140 16.99 -0.23 -3.11
CA GLU A 140 17.49 -1.30 -3.97
C GLU A 140 18.01 -0.80 -5.33
N ASN A 141 17.54 0.37 -5.78
CA ASN A 141 17.94 0.99 -7.05
C ASN A 141 19.04 2.05 -6.87
N SER A 142 19.45 2.34 -5.63
CA SER A 142 20.58 3.24 -5.36
C SER A 142 21.91 2.55 -5.57
N THR A 143 22.91 3.33 -6.00
CA THR A 143 24.29 2.84 -6.10
C THR A 143 24.87 2.55 -4.71
N LEU A 144 25.86 1.67 -4.63
CA LEU A 144 26.60 1.44 -3.39
C LEU A 144 27.25 2.73 -2.88
N GLU A 145 27.73 3.59 -3.79
CA GLU A 145 28.30 4.90 -3.47
C GLU A 145 27.27 5.87 -2.87
N ASP A 146 26.08 5.99 -3.47
CA ASP A 146 25.00 6.83 -2.94
C ASP A 146 24.53 6.36 -1.56
N LEU A 147 24.42 5.04 -1.38
CA LEU A 147 24.10 4.46 -0.08
C LEU A 147 25.20 4.78 0.93
N ALA A 148 26.47 4.53 0.60
CA ALA A 148 27.60 4.80 1.48
C ALA A 148 27.62 6.28 1.91
N ARG A 149 27.50 7.21 0.95
CA ARG A 149 27.42 8.65 1.20
C ARG A 149 26.28 9.03 2.15
N ARG A 150 25.07 8.45 1.98
CA ARG A 150 23.94 8.68 2.91
C ARG A 150 24.18 8.12 4.31
N MET A 151 24.91 7.01 4.42
CA MET A 151 25.28 6.36 5.67
C MET A 151 26.55 6.95 6.33
N GLY A 152 27.13 8.03 5.78
CA GLY A 152 28.36 8.65 6.30
C GLY A 152 29.64 7.84 6.02
N MET A 153 29.60 6.92 5.05
CA MET A 153 30.70 6.04 4.66
C MET A 153 31.25 6.42 3.28
N ASP A 154 32.53 6.13 3.07
CA ASP A 154 33.19 6.23 1.78
C ASP A 154 32.87 5.02 0.87
N GLY A 155 32.74 5.25 -0.44
CA GLY A 155 32.34 4.22 -1.41
C GLY A 155 33.33 3.06 -1.53
N ASP A 156 34.64 3.32 -1.44
CA ASP A 156 35.66 2.27 -1.50
C ASP A 156 35.70 1.45 -0.21
N LYS A 157 35.42 2.09 0.94
CA LYS A 157 35.22 1.37 2.21
C LYS A 157 34.02 0.43 2.12
N ALA A 158 32.88 0.89 1.62
CA ALA A 158 31.70 0.05 1.43
C ALA A 158 32.00 -1.15 0.51
N LEU A 159 32.74 -0.92 -0.58
CA LEU A 159 33.16 -1.96 -1.51
C LEU A 159 34.09 -3.00 -0.86
N ALA A 160 35.03 -2.56 -0.01
CA ALA A 160 35.90 -3.44 0.75
C ALA A 160 35.13 -4.28 1.80
N LEU A 161 34.13 -3.70 2.46
CA LEU A 161 33.27 -4.39 3.43
C LEU A 161 32.41 -5.49 2.78
N LEU A 162 31.84 -5.23 1.59
CA LEU A 162 31.13 -6.27 0.83
C LEU A 162 32.06 -7.44 0.48
N ARG A 163 33.28 -7.15 0.02
CA ARG A 163 34.29 -8.18 -0.31
C ARG A 163 34.68 -9.00 0.92
N LEU A 164 34.82 -8.38 2.09
CA LEU A 164 35.07 -9.07 3.36
C LEU A 164 33.94 -10.05 3.74
N LYS A 165 32.69 -9.73 3.37
CA LYS A 165 31.50 -10.58 3.55
C LYS A 165 31.28 -11.57 2.39
N ASN A 166 32.27 -11.78 1.52
CA ASN A 166 32.20 -12.61 0.30
C ASN A 166 31.16 -12.15 -0.74
N ILE A 167 30.68 -10.91 -0.67
CA ILE A 167 29.79 -10.31 -1.67
C ILE A 167 30.66 -9.71 -2.78
N LYS A 168 30.54 -10.25 -4.00
CA LYS A 168 31.23 -9.78 -5.19
C LYS A 168 30.60 -8.47 -5.66
N ALA A 169 31.39 -7.41 -5.67
CA ALA A 169 31.03 -6.15 -6.30
C ALA A 169 32.25 -5.63 -7.07
N GLU A 170 32.04 -5.32 -8.35
CA GLU A 170 33.09 -4.87 -9.27
C GLU A 170 33.52 -3.44 -8.92
N ASN A 171 32.55 -2.55 -8.72
CA ASN A 171 32.72 -1.13 -8.42
C ASN A 171 31.54 -0.61 -7.57
N ALA A 172 31.66 0.61 -7.05
CA ALA A 172 30.64 1.24 -6.20
C ALA A 172 29.49 1.91 -6.96
N SER A 173 29.54 2.01 -8.29
CA SER A 173 28.44 2.57 -9.10
C SER A 173 27.35 1.55 -9.41
N LEU A 174 27.58 0.25 -9.16
CA LEU A 174 26.54 -0.77 -9.20
C LEU A 174 25.45 -0.51 -8.14
N THR A 175 24.20 -0.77 -8.51
CA THR A 175 23.07 -0.69 -7.59
C THR A 175 23.01 -1.88 -6.64
N LEU A 176 22.37 -1.69 -5.48
CA LEU A 176 22.14 -2.80 -4.53
C LEU A 176 21.45 -3.99 -5.22
N ALA A 177 20.48 -3.74 -6.10
CA ALA A 177 19.79 -4.78 -6.86
C ALA A 177 20.69 -5.50 -7.89
N GLN A 178 21.67 -4.82 -8.48
CA GLN A 178 22.65 -5.44 -9.37
C GLN A 178 23.63 -6.32 -8.58
N ILE A 179 24.21 -5.79 -7.49
CA ILE A 179 25.11 -6.52 -6.59
C ILE A 179 24.39 -7.74 -6.00
N ALA A 180 23.13 -7.58 -5.55
CA ALA A 180 22.31 -8.66 -5.03
C ALA A 180 22.14 -9.80 -6.05
N ARG A 181 21.78 -9.48 -7.30
CA ARG A 181 21.64 -10.45 -8.40
C ARG A 181 22.95 -11.18 -8.73
N GLN A 182 24.08 -10.47 -8.77
CA GLN A 182 25.40 -11.07 -9.04
C GLN A 182 25.81 -12.10 -7.98
N ASN A 183 25.25 -12.01 -6.76
CA ASN A 183 25.58 -12.87 -5.62
C ASN A 183 24.46 -13.83 -5.20
N GLY A 184 23.31 -13.82 -5.88
CA GLY A 184 22.16 -14.66 -5.51
C GLY A 184 21.51 -14.31 -4.17
N VAL A 185 21.73 -13.09 -3.66
CA VAL A 185 21.15 -12.59 -2.40
C VAL A 185 20.04 -11.57 -2.66
N ALA A 186 19.32 -11.17 -1.61
CA ALA A 186 18.37 -10.05 -1.67
C ALA A 186 19.09 -8.70 -1.49
N PRO A 187 18.56 -7.57 -2.05
CA PRO A 187 19.08 -6.23 -1.80
C PRO A 187 19.26 -5.90 -0.32
N GLY A 188 18.32 -6.31 0.54
CA GLY A 188 18.44 -6.15 1.99
C GLY A 188 19.61 -6.90 2.63
N GLY A 189 20.00 -8.06 2.07
CA GLY A 189 21.18 -8.80 2.50
C GLY A 189 22.49 -8.07 2.19
N VAL A 190 22.55 -7.33 1.08
CA VAL A 190 23.69 -6.46 0.74
C VAL A 190 23.80 -5.30 1.73
N PHE A 191 22.67 -4.71 2.14
CA PHE A 191 22.63 -3.64 3.13
C PHE A 191 23.01 -4.11 4.54
N GLU A 192 22.44 -5.22 5.02
CA GLU A 192 22.77 -5.76 6.35
C GLU A 192 24.25 -6.19 6.45
N ALA A 193 24.85 -6.67 5.36
CA ALA A 193 26.28 -6.96 5.30
C ALA A 193 27.17 -5.72 5.52
N LEU A 194 26.72 -4.53 5.12
CA LEU A 194 27.38 -3.25 5.39
C LEU A 194 27.12 -2.77 6.82
N LYS A 195 25.85 -2.82 7.26
CA LYS A 195 25.41 -2.35 8.59
C LYS A 195 26.11 -3.09 9.73
N MET A 196 26.31 -4.40 9.61
CA MET A 196 27.02 -5.22 10.62
C MET A 196 28.51 -4.84 10.83
N VAL A 197 29.07 -3.90 10.07
CA VAL A 197 30.44 -3.38 10.27
C VAL A 197 30.45 -1.87 10.58
N MET A 198 29.28 -1.23 10.69
CA MET A 198 29.16 0.17 11.11
C MET A 198 29.13 0.36 12.63
N GLU A 199 28.83 -0.67 13.40
CA GLU A 199 29.05 -0.65 14.85
C GLU A 199 30.53 -0.99 15.12
N PRO A 200 31.35 -0.01 15.54
CA PRO A 200 31.05 0.82 16.71
C PRO A 200 31.26 2.33 16.48
N SER A 201 30.19 3.06 16.15
CA SER A 201 29.99 4.45 16.58
C SER A 201 28.54 4.88 16.34
N ALA A 202 27.65 4.46 17.25
CA ALA A 202 26.42 5.21 17.50
C ALA A 202 26.77 6.55 18.19
N GLY A 203 27.41 7.44 17.44
CA GLY A 203 27.53 8.84 17.84
C GLY A 203 26.14 9.43 17.82
N THR A 204 25.62 9.78 19.00
CA THR A 204 24.27 10.33 19.19
C THR A 204 24.08 11.59 18.36
N GLN A 205 23.54 11.44 17.15
CA GLN A 205 23.08 12.58 16.36
C GLN A 205 21.75 13.04 16.95
N ASN A 206 21.81 13.99 17.89
CA ASN A 206 20.61 14.67 18.37
C ASN A 206 19.88 15.31 17.19
N GLY A 207 18.60 14.97 17.02
CA GLY A 207 17.74 15.50 15.97
C GLY A 207 17.42 14.52 14.84
N LEU A 208 16.48 14.93 13.99
CA LEU A 208 15.96 14.11 12.90
C LEU A 208 16.96 14.03 11.73
N PRO A 209 17.17 12.82 11.14
CA PRO A 209 18.01 12.62 9.96
C PRO A 209 17.67 13.54 8.77
N LYS A 210 18.55 13.60 7.76
CA LYS A 210 18.29 14.45 6.59
C LYS A 210 17.13 13.95 5.73
N ASP A 211 17.02 12.62 5.60
CA ASP A 211 15.93 11.94 4.89
C ASP A 211 15.03 11.25 5.93
N PRO A 212 13.70 11.26 5.77
CA PRO A 212 12.79 10.61 6.71
C PRO A 212 13.02 9.09 6.76
N PRO A 213 13.24 8.52 7.96
CA PRO A 213 13.31 7.07 8.12
C PRO A 213 12.08 6.35 7.56
N PRO A 214 12.24 5.11 7.06
CA PRO A 214 11.14 4.26 6.64
C PRO A 214 10.17 4.03 7.81
N GLY A 215 8.88 3.89 7.50
CA GLY A 215 7.85 3.63 8.52
C GLY A 215 7.50 4.81 9.44
N LEU A 216 8.28 5.91 9.45
CA LEU A 216 8.11 7.04 10.37
C LEU A 216 6.68 7.62 10.37
N GLY A 217 6.02 7.67 9.22
CA GLY A 217 4.62 8.09 9.09
C GLY A 217 3.63 7.31 9.98
N ARG A 218 3.94 6.05 10.31
CA ARG A 218 3.11 5.15 11.12
C ARG A 218 3.43 5.21 12.61
N ARG A 219 4.49 5.91 13.00
CA ARG A 219 4.95 6.04 14.40
C ARG A 219 4.32 7.24 15.07
N ARG A 220 4.10 7.17 16.39
CA ARG A 220 3.54 8.30 17.15
C ARG A 220 4.57 9.41 17.31
N LEU A 221 4.09 10.65 17.42
CA LEU A 221 4.95 11.79 17.73
C LEU A 221 5.73 11.59 19.05
N SER A 222 5.13 10.97 20.07
CA SER A 222 5.81 10.58 21.30
C SER A 222 7.08 9.77 21.04
N ASP A 223 6.93 8.67 20.32
CA ASP A 223 7.96 7.65 20.12
C ASP A 223 9.08 8.18 19.21
N ILE A 224 8.75 9.11 18.32
CA ILE A 224 9.72 9.85 17.50
C ILE A 224 10.49 10.87 18.36
N CYS A 225 9.82 11.58 19.28
CA CYS A 225 10.52 12.50 20.17
C CYS A 225 11.51 11.78 21.08
N GLU A 226 11.11 10.63 21.63
CA GLU A 226 11.93 9.80 22.50
C GLU A 226 13.14 9.21 21.76
N GLU A 227 12.97 8.64 20.56
CA GLU A 227 14.07 8.03 19.79
C GLU A 227 15.12 9.05 19.32
N TYR A 228 14.70 10.23 18.86
CA TYR A 228 15.60 11.25 18.31
C TYR A 228 16.05 12.30 19.33
N GLY A 229 15.71 12.13 20.61
CA GLY A 229 16.07 13.04 21.69
C GLY A 229 15.46 14.45 21.55
N LEU A 230 14.27 14.57 20.95
CA LEU A 230 13.55 15.84 20.86
C LEU A 230 12.77 16.11 22.15
N ASP A 231 12.80 17.35 22.63
CA ASP A 231 11.83 17.77 23.65
C ASP A 231 10.41 17.76 23.07
N GLN A 232 9.52 17.04 23.74
CA GLN A 232 8.15 16.85 23.28
C GLN A 232 7.36 18.17 23.32
N ALA A 233 7.56 19.02 24.34
CA ALA A 233 6.85 20.29 24.46
C ALA A 233 7.27 21.28 23.35
N ALA A 234 8.58 21.43 23.11
CA ALA A 234 9.12 22.23 22.02
C ALA A 234 8.71 21.72 20.64
N THR A 235 8.62 20.39 20.47
CA THR A 235 8.15 19.77 19.22
C THR A 235 6.69 20.09 18.93
N MET A 236 5.82 19.99 19.95
CA MET A 236 4.41 20.36 19.86
C MET A 236 4.24 21.87 19.58
N ALA A 237 5.01 22.72 20.25
CA ALA A 237 5.01 24.16 20.01
C ALA A 237 5.50 24.51 18.58
N ARG A 238 6.49 23.79 18.04
CA ARG A 238 7.00 23.96 16.67
C ARG A 238 5.95 23.60 15.63
N LEU A 239 5.26 22.46 15.80
CA LEU A 239 4.16 22.06 14.90
C LEU A 239 3.00 23.08 14.96
N GLN A 240 2.63 23.54 16.15
CA GLN A 240 1.60 24.57 16.31
C GLN A 240 2.00 25.91 15.68
N ALA A 241 3.29 26.32 15.79
CA ALA A 241 3.82 27.51 15.13
C ALA A 241 3.86 27.38 13.60
N ALA A 242 3.98 26.16 13.07
CA ALA A 242 3.82 25.85 11.64
C ALA A 242 2.33 25.77 11.20
N GLY A 243 1.37 26.06 12.08
CA GLY A 243 -0.07 25.99 11.81
C GLY A 243 -0.65 24.57 11.83
N LEU A 244 0.12 23.57 12.25
CA LEU A 244 -0.28 22.16 12.26
C LEU A 244 -0.89 21.77 13.61
N LYS A 245 -2.12 21.26 13.59
CA LYS A 245 -2.77 20.58 14.72
C LYS A 245 -2.11 19.23 14.94
N ALA A 246 -1.51 19.01 16.10
CA ALA A 246 -0.89 17.75 16.46
C ALA A 246 -1.36 17.31 17.85
N GLN A 247 -1.13 16.03 18.18
CA GLN A 247 -1.16 15.51 19.55
C GLN A 247 -0.02 14.48 19.71
N PRO A 248 0.60 14.34 20.90
CA PRO A 248 1.69 13.38 21.11
C PRO A 248 1.33 11.92 20.75
N SER A 249 0.06 11.55 20.94
CA SER A 249 -0.47 10.21 20.70
C SER A 249 -0.74 9.91 19.21
N TRP A 250 -0.81 10.92 18.35
CA TRP A 250 -1.12 10.75 16.92
C TRP A 250 0.10 10.25 16.15
N THR A 251 -0.13 9.45 15.10
CA THR A 251 0.96 9.13 14.17
C THR A 251 1.32 10.35 13.32
N LEU A 252 2.54 10.39 12.81
CA LEU A 252 2.96 11.48 11.91
C LEU A 252 2.06 11.56 10.66
N ALA A 253 1.49 10.45 10.20
CA ALA A 253 0.47 10.42 9.15
C ALA A 253 -0.92 10.93 9.60
N ASP A 254 -1.34 10.71 10.84
CA ASP A 254 -2.60 11.27 11.38
C ASP A 254 -2.52 12.80 11.51
N VAL A 255 -1.35 13.33 11.92
CA VAL A 255 -1.05 14.77 11.91
C VAL A 255 -1.13 15.32 10.48
N ALA A 256 -0.54 14.61 9.51
CA ALA A 256 -0.62 15.02 8.10
C ALA A 256 -2.07 15.06 7.60
N LYS A 257 -2.82 13.98 7.83
CA LYS A 257 -4.22 13.81 7.44
C LYS A 257 -5.15 14.85 8.05
N SER A 258 -5.01 15.13 9.35
CA SER A 258 -5.85 16.10 10.07
C SER A 258 -5.61 17.56 9.66
N ASN A 259 -4.46 17.87 9.06
CA ASN A 259 -4.13 19.19 8.53
C ASN A 259 -4.20 19.29 7.00
N ASN A 260 -4.59 18.22 6.30
CA ASN A 260 -4.58 18.11 4.83
C ASN A 260 -3.22 18.41 4.18
N VAL A 261 -2.13 18.03 4.86
CA VAL A 261 -0.75 18.14 4.34
C VAL A 261 -0.17 16.76 4.07
N LEU A 262 0.92 16.68 3.30
CA LEU A 262 1.67 15.45 3.11
C LEU A 262 2.49 15.11 4.37
N PRO A 263 2.71 13.83 4.71
CA PRO A 263 3.56 13.43 5.84
C PRO A 263 4.97 14.04 5.79
N ILE A 264 5.53 14.24 4.59
CA ILE A 264 6.83 14.90 4.42
C ILE A 264 6.84 16.34 4.93
N ALA A 265 5.75 17.10 4.76
CA ALA A 265 5.65 18.47 5.25
C ALA A 265 5.61 18.53 6.79
N VAL A 266 4.99 17.53 7.44
CA VAL A 266 5.07 17.39 8.91
C VAL A 266 6.51 17.09 9.34
N TYR A 267 7.21 16.20 8.63
CA TYR A 267 8.61 15.89 8.90
C TYR A 267 9.56 17.09 8.71
N GLU A 268 9.34 17.89 7.67
CA GLU A 268 10.08 19.14 7.43
C GLU A 268 9.78 20.17 8.51
N ALA A 269 8.52 20.32 8.93
CA ALA A 269 8.15 21.18 10.06
C ALA A 269 8.76 20.73 11.39
N LEU A 270 8.93 19.42 11.62
CA LEU A 270 9.68 18.91 12.77
C LEU A 270 11.17 19.29 12.68
N ARG A 271 11.78 19.24 11.50
CA ARG A 271 13.21 19.55 11.29
C ARG A 271 13.54 21.04 11.27
N ALA A 272 12.60 21.90 10.87
CA ALA A 272 12.85 23.34 10.73
C ALA A 272 13.14 24.03 12.08
N GLU A 273 14.38 24.48 12.29
CA GLU A 273 14.79 25.20 13.51
C GLU A 273 14.23 26.64 13.61
N LYS A 274 13.62 27.15 12.53
CA LYS A 274 12.93 28.45 12.52
C LYS A 274 11.60 28.34 11.76
N PRO A 275 10.55 29.08 12.18
CA PRO A 275 9.29 29.13 11.46
C PRO A 275 9.51 29.79 10.10
N GLN A 276 9.47 28.99 9.03
CA GLN A 276 9.32 29.52 7.68
C GLN A 276 7.84 29.82 7.43
N THR A 277 7.58 31.04 7.00
CA THR A 277 6.26 31.51 6.59
C THR A 277 5.64 30.56 5.57
N SER A 278 4.36 30.26 5.74
CA SER A 278 3.56 29.41 4.87
C SER A 278 3.73 29.77 3.39
N VAL A 279 4.30 28.84 2.61
CA VAL A 279 4.03 28.79 1.17
C VAL A 279 2.66 28.14 1.00
N THR A 280 1.63 28.99 1.09
CA THR A 280 0.28 28.60 0.67
C THR A 280 0.33 28.29 -0.82
N VAL A 281 0.23 27.01 -1.18
CA VAL A 281 -0.05 26.62 -2.57
C VAL A 281 -1.51 26.92 -2.84
N GLU A 282 -1.81 28.19 -3.11
CA GLU A 282 -3.10 28.61 -3.61
C GLU A 282 -3.25 28.05 -5.03
N VAL A 283 -4.17 27.10 -5.19
CA VAL A 283 -4.52 26.54 -6.50
C VAL A 283 -5.27 27.61 -7.27
N ALA A 284 -4.54 28.39 -8.06
CA ALA A 284 -5.12 29.35 -8.99
C ALA A 284 -6.12 28.63 -9.93
N PRO A 285 -7.32 29.18 -10.15
CA PRO A 285 -8.33 28.54 -10.99
C PRO A 285 -7.89 28.49 -12.45
N ALA A 286 -8.41 27.49 -13.18
CA ALA A 286 -8.05 27.21 -14.56
C ALA A 286 -8.22 28.45 -15.48
N PRO A 287 -7.29 28.71 -16.42
CA PRO A 287 -7.47 29.75 -17.43
C PRO A 287 -8.64 29.41 -18.35
N ALA A 288 -9.52 30.38 -18.55
CA ALA A 288 -10.61 30.30 -19.51
C ALA A 288 -10.11 30.34 -20.96
N GLU A 289 -11.04 30.04 -21.87
CA GLU A 289 -10.87 29.88 -23.32
C GLU A 289 -10.04 31.00 -23.98
N SER A 290 -9.11 30.61 -24.85
CA SER A 290 -8.33 31.53 -25.67
C SER A 290 -9.03 31.85 -27.00
N SER A 291 -9.00 33.12 -27.37
CA SER A 291 -9.41 33.64 -28.68
C SER A 291 -8.48 34.79 -29.08
N PRO A 292 -8.32 35.09 -30.39
CA PRO A 292 -6.99 35.12 -30.98
C PRO A 292 -6.27 36.48 -30.94
N GLN A 293 -4.94 36.43 -30.90
CA GLN A 293 -4.06 37.59 -30.87
C GLN A 293 -3.57 37.97 -32.29
N PRO A 294 -3.34 39.27 -32.63
CA PRO A 294 -3.00 39.72 -33.98
C PRO A 294 -1.56 39.38 -34.44
N PRO A 295 -1.27 39.42 -35.76
CA PRO A 295 0.03 39.02 -36.30
C PRO A 295 1.13 40.06 -36.09
N ALA A 296 2.35 39.59 -35.84
CA ALA A 296 3.59 40.38 -35.81
C ALA A 296 4.31 40.33 -37.19
N PRO A 297 5.15 41.33 -37.53
CA PRO A 297 5.54 41.61 -38.91
C PRO A 297 6.66 40.74 -39.48
N THR A 298 6.68 40.63 -40.81
CA THR A 298 7.65 39.90 -41.63
C THR A 298 8.99 40.61 -41.78
N VAL A 299 10.08 39.83 -41.81
CA VAL A 299 11.44 40.25 -42.20
C VAL A 299 11.91 39.30 -43.32
N PRO A 300 12.57 39.79 -44.40
CA PRO A 300 12.56 39.11 -45.70
C PRO A 300 13.60 37.99 -45.87
N GLN A 301 13.28 37.07 -46.80
CA GLN A 301 14.17 35.99 -47.27
C GLN A 301 15.23 36.50 -48.25
N GLN A 302 16.42 35.87 -48.25
CA GLN A 302 17.46 36.01 -49.27
C GLN A 302 18.00 34.59 -49.63
N PRO A 303 18.43 34.32 -50.88
CA PRO A 303 18.17 33.01 -51.52
C PRO A 303 19.26 31.94 -51.34
N ALA A 304 18.91 30.71 -51.74
CA ALA A 304 19.66 29.49 -51.50
C ALA A 304 20.70 29.11 -52.58
N ALA A 305 21.81 28.51 -52.13
CA ALA A 305 22.66 27.55 -52.85
C ALA A 305 23.69 26.93 -51.87
N PRO A 306 24.32 25.78 -52.17
CA PRO A 306 23.74 24.51 -52.63
C PRO A 306 23.86 23.41 -51.55
N THR A 307 23.27 22.25 -51.79
CA THR A 307 23.32 21.07 -50.89
C THR A 307 24.73 20.48 -50.75
N HIS A 308 25.23 20.34 -49.52
CA HIS A 308 26.32 19.42 -49.18
C HIS A 308 25.77 18.16 -48.50
N ALA A 309 26.28 17.00 -48.90
CA ALA A 309 25.84 15.69 -48.41
C ALA A 309 26.30 15.41 -46.97
N ALA A 310 25.52 14.61 -46.24
CA ALA A 310 25.89 14.13 -44.91
C ALA A 310 27.06 13.12 -44.98
N PRO A 311 27.97 13.13 -43.99
CA PRO A 311 29.09 12.18 -43.94
C PRO A 311 28.61 10.75 -43.63
N GLN A 312 29.19 9.77 -44.33
CA GLN A 312 28.97 8.35 -44.09
C GLN A 312 29.66 7.87 -42.79
N PRO A 313 29.09 6.91 -42.05
CA PRO A 313 29.78 6.22 -40.97
C PRO A 313 30.85 5.24 -41.50
N ALA A 314 31.99 5.16 -40.81
CA ALA A 314 33.11 4.28 -41.15
C ALA A 314 32.86 2.80 -40.78
N PRO A 315 33.53 1.84 -41.45
CA PRO A 315 33.32 0.39 -41.23
C PRO A 315 33.96 -0.13 -39.93
N ALA A 316 33.30 -1.11 -39.31
CA ALA A 316 33.78 -1.78 -38.09
C ALA A 316 34.84 -2.85 -38.36
N ALA A 317 35.76 -3.02 -37.40
CA ALA A 317 36.84 -4.02 -37.43
C ALA A 317 36.37 -5.43 -37.02
N PRO A 318 37.07 -6.52 -37.43
CA PRO A 318 36.64 -7.90 -37.22
C PRO A 318 36.94 -8.43 -35.80
N ALA A 319 36.09 -9.36 -35.34
CA ALA A 319 36.20 -10.05 -34.04
C ALA A 319 37.04 -11.35 -34.11
N PRO A 320 37.63 -11.80 -32.99
CA PRO A 320 38.43 -13.04 -32.94
C PRO A 320 37.59 -14.34 -32.99
N PRO A 321 38.18 -15.49 -33.35
CA PRO A 321 37.46 -16.73 -33.58
C PRO A 321 37.03 -17.45 -32.29
N VAL A 322 35.82 -18.02 -32.30
CA VAL A 322 35.29 -18.90 -31.24
C VAL A 322 35.50 -20.37 -31.65
N ALA A 323 35.96 -21.21 -30.71
CA ALA A 323 36.18 -22.63 -30.94
C ALA A 323 34.87 -23.41 -31.15
N ALA A 324 34.90 -24.42 -32.01
CA ALA A 324 33.73 -25.20 -32.40
C ALA A 324 33.23 -26.15 -31.30
N GLN A 325 31.91 -26.26 -31.17
CA GLN A 325 31.24 -27.40 -30.52
C GLN A 325 30.61 -28.30 -31.61
N PRO A 326 30.53 -29.63 -31.43
CA PRO A 326 30.01 -30.53 -32.46
C PRO A 326 28.51 -30.35 -32.72
N ALA A 327 28.11 -30.43 -33.99
CA ALA A 327 26.71 -30.30 -34.39
C ALA A 327 25.88 -31.53 -33.99
N VAL A 328 24.70 -31.31 -33.41
CA VAL A 328 23.65 -32.32 -33.26
C VAL A 328 22.71 -32.22 -34.46
N PRO A 329 22.37 -33.33 -35.16
CA PRO A 329 21.54 -33.27 -36.36
C PRO A 329 20.09 -32.86 -36.06
N PRO A 330 19.39 -32.19 -37.01
CA PRO A 330 18.04 -31.69 -36.79
C PRO A 330 17.00 -32.81 -36.75
N VAL A 331 16.13 -32.78 -35.73
CA VAL A 331 14.95 -33.65 -35.63
C VAL A 331 13.83 -33.07 -36.48
N GLN A 332 13.36 -33.84 -37.48
CA GLN A 332 12.19 -33.48 -38.29
C GLN A 332 10.88 -33.69 -37.49
N PRO A 333 9.87 -32.81 -37.63
CA PRO A 333 8.54 -33.07 -37.06
C PRO A 333 7.85 -34.20 -37.83
N ALA A 334 7.30 -35.18 -37.10
CA ALA A 334 6.60 -36.31 -37.69
C ALA A 334 5.26 -35.89 -38.33
N GLN A 335 5.03 -36.34 -39.57
CA GLN A 335 3.72 -36.27 -40.21
C GLN A 335 2.78 -37.38 -39.69
N PRO A 336 1.48 -37.11 -39.45
CA PRO A 336 0.50 -38.17 -39.32
C PRO A 336 0.24 -38.85 -40.68
N ALA A 337 0.00 -40.17 -40.65
CA ALA A 337 -0.11 -41.01 -41.85
C ALA A 337 -1.36 -40.72 -42.71
N PRO A 338 -1.32 -41.01 -44.02
CA PRO A 338 -2.46 -40.84 -44.92
C PRO A 338 -3.48 -41.99 -44.80
N TYR A 339 -4.77 -41.63 -44.81
CA TYR A 339 -5.87 -42.58 -45.06
C TYR A 339 -6.22 -42.59 -46.57
N PRO A 340 -6.56 -43.75 -47.16
CA PRO A 340 -6.81 -43.87 -48.60
C PRO A 340 -8.18 -43.32 -49.06
N SER A 341 -8.25 -42.96 -50.34
CA SER A 341 -9.34 -42.20 -50.98
C SER A 341 -10.50 -43.04 -51.56
N ALA A 342 -11.72 -42.49 -51.47
CA ALA A 342 -12.90 -42.72 -52.35
C ALA A 342 -13.46 -44.17 -52.43
N VAL A 343 -14.68 -44.49 -52.93
CA VAL A 343 -15.59 -43.93 -53.98
C VAL A 343 -17.05 -44.41 -53.67
N PRO A 344 -18.12 -44.08 -54.46
CA PRO A 344 -18.82 -42.81 -54.69
C PRO A 344 -20.27 -42.77 -54.09
N ALA A 345 -20.99 -41.66 -54.34
CA ALA A 345 -22.44 -41.51 -54.15
C ALA A 345 -23.26 -41.98 -55.38
N PRO A 346 -24.60 -42.06 -55.25
CA PRO A 346 -25.52 -41.81 -56.36
C PRO A 346 -26.43 -40.58 -56.14
N GLN A 347 -26.47 -39.70 -57.12
CA GLN A 347 -27.57 -38.78 -57.46
C GLN A 347 -28.48 -39.48 -58.52
N PRO A 348 -29.66 -38.96 -58.98
CA PRO A 348 -30.09 -37.55 -59.02
C PRO A 348 -31.60 -37.24 -58.76
N GLY A 349 -31.94 -35.95 -58.82
CA GLY A 349 -33.32 -35.44 -58.93
C GLY A 349 -33.33 -33.94 -59.30
N TYR A 350 -33.94 -33.58 -60.43
CA TYR A 350 -33.79 -32.26 -61.09
C TYR A 350 -34.88 -31.24 -60.71
N GLY A 351 -34.57 -29.94 -60.80
CA GLY A 351 -35.57 -28.85 -60.76
C GLY A 351 -35.00 -27.42 -60.66
N LEU A 352 -34.95 -26.70 -61.79
CA LEU A 352 -34.69 -25.26 -61.95
C LEU A 352 -35.78 -24.68 -62.90
N PRO A 353 -35.87 -23.36 -63.14
CA PRO A 353 -35.73 -22.17 -62.28
C PRO A 353 -37.00 -21.28 -62.39
N GLN A 354 -37.07 -20.07 -61.78
CA GLN A 354 -37.64 -18.82 -62.36
C GLN A 354 -37.23 -17.58 -61.52
N ALA A 355 -37.34 -16.38 -62.10
CA ALA A 355 -36.79 -15.09 -61.61
C ALA A 355 -37.91 -14.09 -61.18
N PRO A 356 -37.61 -12.87 -60.65
CA PRO A 356 -38.55 -12.04 -59.87
C PRO A 356 -39.43 -11.10 -60.73
N PRO A 357 -40.43 -10.39 -60.15
CA PRO A 357 -40.17 -8.97 -59.81
C PRO A 357 -41.01 -8.32 -58.67
N ALA A 358 -40.64 -7.07 -58.35
CA ALA A 358 -41.46 -5.91 -57.92
C ALA A 358 -41.99 -5.74 -56.46
N GLN A 359 -41.70 -4.54 -55.91
CA GLN A 359 -42.51 -3.85 -54.88
C GLN A 359 -43.74 -3.18 -55.54
N PRO A 360 -44.76 -2.76 -54.77
CA PRO A 360 -44.99 -1.30 -54.68
C PRO A 360 -45.56 -0.73 -53.36
N ALA A 361 -45.16 0.53 -53.09
CA ALA A 361 -45.93 1.67 -52.54
C ALA A 361 -46.57 1.68 -51.13
N ALA A 362 -46.51 2.87 -50.51
CA ALA A 362 -47.23 3.30 -49.30
C ALA A 362 -48.52 4.07 -49.64
N PRO A 363 -49.47 4.19 -48.69
CA PRO A 363 -49.79 5.47 -48.03
C PRO A 363 -50.13 5.31 -46.51
N ALA A 364 -50.29 6.32 -45.63
CA ALA A 364 -49.95 7.76 -45.57
C ALA A 364 -50.02 8.23 -44.08
N GLN A 365 -49.94 9.54 -43.79
CA GLN A 365 -50.11 10.12 -42.43
C GLN A 365 -51.47 10.82 -42.22
N PRO A 366 -51.82 11.15 -40.96
CA PRO A 366 -52.18 12.54 -40.66
C PRO A 366 -51.57 13.12 -39.36
N GLY A 367 -50.77 14.19 -39.50
CA GLY A 367 -51.10 15.54 -38.98
C GLY A 367 -51.12 15.87 -37.47
N TYR A 368 -50.04 16.55 -37.01
CA TYR A 368 -49.92 17.73 -36.11
C TYR A 368 -50.96 17.98 -34.97
N THR A 369 -50.54 18.44 -33.79
CA THR A 369 -50.38 19.88 -33.46
C THR A 369 -49.50 20.09 -32.21
N GLN A 370 -48.82 21.25 -32.13
CA GLN A 370 -47.89 21.67 -31.06
C GLN A 370 -48.58 22.49 -29.95
N ALA A 371 -48.12 22.36 -28.69
CA ALA A 371 -48.38 23.35 -27.64
C ALA A 371 -47.21 23.43 -26.63
N GLN A 372 -46.62 24.63 -26.50
CA GLN A 372 -45.89 25.11 -25.32
C GLN A 372 -46.75 26.20 -24.67
N PRO A 373 -46.81 26.30 -23.33
CA PRO A 373 -45.82 27.04 -22.54
C PRO A 373 -45.47 26.33 -21.21
N GLY A 374 -44.57 26.79 -20.34
CA GLY A 374 -43.68 27.96 -20.32
C GLY A 374 -42.93 27.98 -18.98
N TYR A 375 -41.81 28.70 -18.89
CA TYR A 375 -40.99 28.73 -17.67
C TYR A 375 -41.53 29.73 -16.65
N THR A 376 -41.72 29.30 -15.39
CA THR A 376 -41.90 30.21 -14.25
C THR A 376 -40.97 29.79 -13.13
N GLN A 377 -40.00 30.65 -12.80
CA GLN A 377 -39.10 30.46 -11.67
C GLN A 377 -39.74 31.10 -10.42
N ALA A 378 -39.85 30.35 -9.33
CA ALA A 378 -40.27 30.87 -8.04
C ALA A 378 -39.43 30.24 -6.91
N GLN A 379 -38.66 31.07 -6.21
CA GLN A 379 -38.24 30.83 -4.82
C GLN A 379 -39.24 31.58 -3.92
N PRO A 380 -39.60 31.08 -2.72
CA PRO A 380 -38.68 31.19 -1.57
C PRO A 380 -38.79 30.10 -0.48
N GLY A 381 -37.82 30.12 0.45
CA GLY A 381 -38.09 29.84 1.87
C GLY A 381 -37.64 28.48 2.42
N TYR A 382 -36.53 28.47 3.15
CA TYR A 382 -36.22 27.39 4.09
C TYR A 382 -36.85 27.72 5.45
N THR A 383 -37.70 26.84 5.95
CA THR A 383 -38.15 26.85 7.36
C THR A 383 -38.06 25.43 7.90
N GLN A 384 -37.10 25.16 8.78
CA GLN A 384 -37.10 23.90 9.53
C GLN A 384 -38.16 23.95 10.62
N ALA A 385 -39.11 23.01 10.56
CA ALA A 385 -39.90 22.59 11.71
C ALA A 385 -39.47 21.16 12.09
N GLN A 386 -39.12 20.95 13.35
CA GLN A 386 -38.77 19.62 13.86
C GLN A 386 -40.04 18.81 14.21
N PRO A 387 -40.19 17.57 13.73
CA PRO A 387 -41.12 16.61 14.33
C PRO A 387 -40.43 15.91 15.51
N GLY A 388 -40.97 16.12 16.72
CA GLY A 388 -40.58 15.34 17.89
C GLY A 388 -41.28 13.98 17.94
N TYR A 389 -40.63 12.97 18.51
CA TYR A 389 -41.25 11.67 18.80
C TYR A 389 -41.03 11.29 20.27
N THR A 390 -42.15 11.25 21.00
CA THR A 390 -42.21 10.77 22.38
C THR A 390 -42.27 9.24 22.40
N GLN A 391 -41.48 8.58 23.24
CA GLN A 391 -41.80 7.24 23.73
C GLN A 391 -41.71 7.19 25.25
N ALA A 392 -42.67 6.53 25.87
CA ALA A 392 -42.80 6.41 27.32
C ALA A 392 -42.03 5.20 27.86
N GLN A 393 -41.42 5.35 29.04
CA GLN A 393 -40.83 4.25 29.80
C GLN A 393 -41.82 3.68 30.82
N PRO A 394 -41.91 2.35 30.96
CA PRO A 394 -42.26 1.70 32.22
C PRO A 394 -40.97 1.46 33.03
N GLY A 395 -40.91 1.97 34.25
CA GLY A 395 -39.75 1.82 35.14
C GLY A 395 -39.95 0.77 36.24
N TYR A 396 -38.84 0.38 36.88
CA TYR A 396 -38.82 -0.33 38.16
C TYR A 396 -37.80 0.34 39.08
N THR A 397 -38.17 0.53 40.35
CA THR A 397 -37.43 1.34 41.33
C THR A 397 -36.90 0.49 42.48
N GLN A 398 -35.67 0.77 42.93
CA GLN A 398 -35.13 0.80 44.31
C GLN A 398 -33.73 0.16 44.40
N ALA A 399 -32.79 0.60 45.26
CA ALA A 399 -32.74 1.77 46.16
C ALA A 399 -31.27 2.20 46.41
N GLN A 400 -31.06 3.42 46.91
CA GLN A 400 -29.81 3.87 47.55
C GLN A 400 -30.05 4.20 49.03
N PRO A 401 -29.03 4.05 49.89
CA PRO A 401 -28.79 5.09 50.91
C PRO A 401 -27.30 5.36 51.23
N GLY A 402 -26.90 6.64 51.19
CA GLY A 402 -25.78 7.25 51.97
C GLY A 402 -24.33 6.82 51.65
N TYR A 403 -23.27 7.58 51.99
CA TYR A 403 -23.19 8.80 52.82
C TYR A 403 -22.01 9.72 52.41
N THR A 404 -22.21 11.02 52.63
CA THR A 404 -21.30 12.12 53.05
C THR A 404 -19.76 12.02 52.89
N GLN A 405 -19.13 13.07 52.32
CA GLN A 405 -17.68 13.39 52.48
C GLN A 405 -17.39 13.84 53.94
N ALA A 406 -16.21 13.73 54.56
CA ALA A 406 -14.81 14.05 54.21
C ALA A 406 -13.90 13.47 55.36
N PRO A 407 -12.55 13.63 55.43
CA PRO A 407 -11.64 14.45 54.62
C PRO A 407 -10.46 13.67 54.00
N ALA A 408 -9.55 14.40 53.34
CA ALA A 408 -8.39 13.85 52.66
C ALA A 408 -7.38 13.19 53.62
N ALA A 409 -6.96 11.96 53.27
CA ALA A 409 -5.65 11.44 53.62
C ALA A 409 -4.77 11.53 52.35
N VAL A 410 -3.83 12.47 52.35
CA VAL A 410 -2.76 12.47 51.34
C VAL A 410 -1.85 11.30 51.65
N ALA A 411 -1.96 10.21 50.89
CA ALA A 411 -0.92 9.20 50.87
C ALA A 411 0.35 9.86 50.27
N PRO A 412 1.52 9.76 50.92
CA PRO A 412 2.76 10.22 50.30
C PRO A 412 3.03 9.42 49.03
N ALA A 413 3.62 10.06 48.02
CA ALA A 413 4.05 9.38 46.80
C ALA A 413 4.95 8.17 47.16
N PRO A 414 4.75 6.99 46.54
CA PRO A 414 5.48 5.78 46.93
C PRO A 414 6.98 5.99 46.73
N HIS A 415 7.69 6.16 47.83
CA HIS A 415 9.15 6.10 47.83
C HIS A 415 9.55 4.63 47.60
N ALA A 416 10.69 4.43 46.95
CA ALA A 416 11.16 3.10 46.56
C ALA A 416 11.14 2.11 47.76
N PRO A 417 10.60 0.90 47.58
CA PRO A 417 10.24 0.03 48.69
C PRO A 417 11.48 -0.48 49.44
N ILE A 418 11.51 -0.23 50.75
CA ILE A 418 12.59 -0.68 51.65
C ILE A 418 12.47 -2.19 51.96
N ALA A 419 11.26 -2.75 51.85
CA ALA A 419 10.97 -4.17 52.06
C ALA A 419 10.43 -4.80 50.76
N PRO A 420 10.75 -6.08 50.48
CA PRO A 420 10.33 -6.73 49.24
C PRO A 420 8.80 -6.91 49.16
N PRO A 421 8.16 -6.57 48.04
CA PRO A 421 6.73 -6.77 47.87
C PRO A 421 6.36 -8.26 47.78
N PRO A 422 5.13 -8.63 48.16
CA PRO A 422 4.65 -10.01 48.05
C PRO A 422 4.65 -10.46 46.58
N GLY A 423 5.36 -11.55 46.28
CA GLY A 423 5.47 -12.09 44.92
C GLY A 423 6.53 -11.41 44.04
N LEU A 424 7.46 -10.61 44.61
CA LEU A 424 8.57 -9.95 43.92
C LEU A 424 9.24 -10.83 42.84
N GLU A 425 9.52 -12.10 43.17
CA GLU A 425 10.17 -13.07 42.28
C GLU A 425 9.52 -13.15 40.89
N LYS A 426 8.18 -13.16 40.85
CA LYS A 426 7.36 -13.27 39.64
C LYS A 426 6.99 -11.93 39.01
N MET A 427 7.40 -10.83 39.63
CA MET A 427 7.11 -9.48 39.13
C MET A 427 8.10 -9.14 38.01
N MET A 428 7.61 -8.62 36.89
CA MET A 428 8.48 -8.07 35.84
C MET A 428 9.08 -6.74 36.30
N LEU A 429 10.33 -6.47 35.90
CA LEU A 429 11.03 -5.22 36.23
C LEU A 429 10.21 -3.98 35.80
N GLN A 430 9.57 -4.01 34.62
CA GLN A 430 8.71 -2.93 34.14
C GLN A 430 7.44 -2.75 34.99
N THR A 431 6.85 -3.83 35.51
CA THR A 431 5.69 -3.75 36.41
C THR A 431 6.09 -3.10 37.74
N PHE A 432 7.20 -3.55 38.34
CA PHE A 432 7.76 -2.97 39.56
C PHE A 432 8.09 -1.47 39.38
N CYS A 433 8.76 -1.12 38.29
CA CYS A 433 9.11 0.27 37.96
C CYS A 433 7.85 1.16 37.87
N ARG A 434 6.78 0.65 37.25
CA ARG A 434 5.49 1.35 37.14
C ARG A 434 4.74 1.47 38.46
N GLU A 435 4.86 0.47 39.34
CA GLU A 435 4.17 0.43 40.64
C GLU A 435 4.80 1.38 41.68
N TYR A 436 6.13 1.57 41.61
CA TYR A 436 6.90 2.42 42.54
C TYR A 436 7.41 3.74 41.93
N ASP A 437 6.85 4.17 40.80
CA ASP A 437 7.17 5.42 40.10
C ASP A 437 8.67 5.62 39.79
N ILE A 438 9.36 4.53 39.44
CA ILE A 438 10.77 4.53 39.03
C ILE A 438 10.80 4.47 37.50
N PRO A 439 11.42 5.45 36.80
CA PRO A 439 11.61 5.34 35.36
C PRO A 439 12.42 4.09 35.00
N LEU A 440 11.92 3.24 34.09
CA LEU A 440 12.55 1.97 33.73
C LEU A 440 14.02 2.15 33.27
N SER A 441 14.30 3.24 32.55
CA SER A 441 15.66 3.64 32.15
C SER A 441 16.59 3.88 33.34
N VAL A 442 16.09 4.47 34.43
CA VAL A 442 16.84 4.70 35.67
C VAL A 442 17.08 3.38 36.41
N ALA A 443 16.08 2.51 36.51
CA ALA A 443 16.24 1.19 37.11
C ALA A 443 17.27 0.32 36.37
N VAL A 444 17.18 0.25 35.04
CA VAL A 444 18.15 -0.45 34.18
C VAL A 444 19.54 0.17 34.29
N GLN A 445 19.66 1.51 34.31
CA GLN A 445 20.95 2.18 34.48
C GLN A 445 21.59 1.88 35.85
N ARG A 446 20.80 1.79 36.92
CA ARG A 446 21.28 1.41 38.26
C ARG A 446 21.74 -0.04 38.29
N LEU A 447 20.97 -0.96 37.74
CA LEU A 447 21.37 -2.37 37.58
C LEU A 447 22.67 -2.51 36.78
N ALA A 448 22.83 -1.75 35.70
CA ALA A 448 24.05 -1.72 34.89
C ALA A 448 25.29 -1.24 35.69
N ARG A 449 25.15 -0.29 36.64
CA ARG A 449 26.26 0.10 37.54
C ARG A 449 26.76 -1.07 38.40
N HIS A 450 25.89 -2.02 38.72
CA HIS A 450 26.21 -3.24 39.45
C HIS A 450 26.57 -4.44 38.54
N ARG A 451 26.78 -4.19 37.24
CA ARG A 451 27.04 -5.20 36.18
C ARG A 451 25.89 -6.19 35.96
N VAL A 452 24.66 -5.81 36.32
CA VAL A 452 23.45 -6.57 35.99
C VAL A 452 22.91 -6.08 34.65
N THR A 453 22.87 -6.96 33.66
CA THR A 453 22.12 -6.72 32.42
C THR A 453 20.65 -7.01 32.68
N ALA A 454 19.77 -6.08 32.34
CA ALA A 454 18.34 -6.20 32.65
C ALA A 454 17.47 -5.59 31.54
N PHE A 455 16.41 -6.31 31.18
CA PHE A 455 15.35 -5.84 30.28
C PHE A 455 14.03 -5.71 31.07
N GLY A 456 13.11 -4.87 30.60
CA GLY A 456 11.88 -4.55 31.35
C GLY A 456 10.89 -5.70 31.48
N ASP A 457 10.93 -6.63 30.53
CA ASP A 457 10.11 -7.83 30.42
C ASP A 457 10.62 -9.02 31.27
N MET A 458 11.84 -8.95 31.81
CA MET A 458 12.38 -9.97 32.71
C MET A 458 11.77 -9.88 34.10
N THR A 459 11.56 -11.05 34.72
CA THR A 459 11.18 -11.17 36.13
C THR A 459 12.37 -10.99 37.07
N PHE A 460 12.13 -10.65 38.34
CA PHE A 460 13.20 -10.61 39.34
C PHE A 460 13.82 -11.99 39.61
N GLU A 461 13.08 -13.09 39.40
CA GLU A 461 13.60 -14.47 39.46
C GLU A 461 14.61 -14.74 38.33
N GLU A 462 14.30 -14.37 37.09
CA GLU A 462 15.22 -14.51 35.94
C GLU A 462 16.46 -13.62 36.11
N LEU A 463 16.27 -12.34 36.47
CA LEU A 463 17.38 -11.40 36.74
C LEU A 463 18.29 -11.90 37.87
N ALA A 464 17.73 -12.49 38.92
CA ALA A 464 18.49 -13.07 40.02
C ALA A 464 19.31 -14.29 39.59
N LEU A 465 18.70 -15.18 38.80
CA LEU A 465 19.30 -16.43 38.34
C LEU A 465 20.45 -16.18 37.35
N GLU A 466 20.26 -15.29 36.36
CA GLU A 466 21.31 -14.95 35.39
C GLU A 466 22.53 -14.27 36.02
N ASN A 467 22.32 -13.48 37.08
CA ASN A 467 23.36 -12.65 37.70
C ASN A 467 23.92 -13.25 39.01
N ASN A 468 23.47 -14.44 39.40
CA ASN A 468 23.83 -15.12 40.65
C ASN A 468 23.63 -14.22 41.90
N ARG A 469 22.42 -13.68 42.02
CA ARG A 469 21.94 -12.77 43.09
C ARG A 469 20.64 -13.32 43.68
N THR A 470 20.13 -12.71 44.76
CA THR A 470 18.73 -12.91 45.14
C THR A 470 17.82 -11.88 44.47
N PRO A 471 16.52 -12.17 44.26
CA PRO A 471 15.52 -11.19 43.79
C PRO A 471 15.49 -9.91 44.63
N VAL A 472 15.75 -10.02 45.93
CA VAL A 472 15.80 -8.89 46.88
C VAL A 472 17.04 -8.01 46.64
N ASP A 473 18.20 -8.61 46.33
CA ASP A 473 19.40 -7.85 45.96
C ASP A 473 19.18 -7.05 44.67
N ILE A 474 18.57 -7.67 43.65
CA ILE A 474 18.22 -7.01 42.37
C ILE A 474 17.25 -5.84 42.63
N MET A 475 16.27 -6.00 43.51
CA MET A 475 15.38 -4.92 43.94
C MET A 475 16.15 -3.77 44.60
N HIS A 476 17.03 -4.05 45.58
CA HIS A 476 17.83 -3.00 46.22
C HIS A 476 18.79 -2.30 45.24
N MET A 477 19.32 -2.99 44.24
CA MET A 477 20.12 -2.37 43.19
C MET A 477 19.27 -1.46 42.28
N ALA A 478 18.09 -1.89 41.85
CA ALA A 478 17.17 -1.08 41.04
C ALA A 478 16.63 0.16 41.79
N THR A 479 16.47 0.07 43.11
CA THR A 479 15.97 1.15 43.97
C THR A 479 17.05 2.06 44.59
N SER A 480 18.33 1.65 44.55
CA SER A 480 19.48 2.45 45.04
C SER A 480 19.48 3.86 44.43
N GLN A 481 19.71 4.93 45.21
CA GLN A 481 19.56 6.30 44.69
C GLN A 481 20.67 6.69 43.70
#